data_AF-A0A2G9G4Z6-F1
#
_entry.id   AF-A0A2G9G4Z6-F1
#
_cell.length_a   1.000
_cell.length_b   1.000
_cell.length_c   1.000
_cell.angle_alpha   90.00
_cell.angle_beta   90.00
_cell.angle_gamma   90.00
#
_symmetry.space_group_name_H-M   'P 1'
#
loop_
_entity.id
_entity.type
_entity.pdbx_description
1 polymer ?
#
loop_
_entity_poly.entity_id
_entity_poly.type
_entity_poly.pdbx_seq_one_letter_code
_entity_poly.pdbx_strand_id
1 'polypeptide(L)'
;MLQKGNTCSKFPVEFLGGMPRDGTTRFLDVDGRPIHHFFSVSSFSQYTVVDITHVVKLDPDFPVDKACLLSCGITTGLGAVCKTAEVEKGSTVAIFGLGSTGLAVINFILFFQAYLKGS
;
A
#
# COMPACT_ATOMS: atom_id res chain seq x y z
N MET A 1 7.42 -21.65 14.79
CA MET A 1 6.30 -21.06 14.03
C MET A 1 6.83 -19.84 13.30
N LEU A 2 7.03 -19.89 11.99
CA LEU A 2 7.29 -18.69 11.19
C LEU A 2 5.99 -17.87 11.20
N GLN A 3 6.00 -16.69 11.83
CA GLN A 3 4.88 -15.75 11.70
C GLN A 3 4.70 -15.45 10.21
N LYS A 4 3.52 -15.73 9.67
CA LYS A 4 3.17 -15.34 8.30
C LYS A 4 2.99 -13.81 8.30
N GLY A 5 3.88 -13.11 7.62
CA GLY A 5 3.82 -11.66 7.43
C GLY A 5 4.13 -11.28 5.99
N ASN A 6 3.69 -10.08 5.59
CA ASN A 6 4.01 -9.48 4.29
C ASN A 6 5.07 -8.38 4.40
N THR A 7 5.63 -8.14 5.59
CA THR A 7 6.76 -7.23 5.78
C THR A 7 8.03 -7.87 5.24
N CYS A 8 8.68 -7.20 4.28
CA CYS A 8 9.94 -7.67 3.75
C CYS A 8 11.05 -7.55 4.80
N SER A 9 11.72 -8.64 5.12
CA SER A 9 12.86 -8.65 6.06
C SER A 9 14.12 -7.99 5.49
N LYS A 10 14.24 -7.91 4.15
CA LYS A 10 15.40 -7.33 3.46
C LYS A 10 15.23 -5.86 3.11
N PHE A 11 14.02 -5.45 2.80
CA PHE A 11 13.66 -4.07 2.46
C PHE A 11 12.51 -3.62 3.37
N PRO A 12 12.77 -3.46 4.68
CA PRO A 12 11.75 -2.97 5.61
C PRO A 12 11.37 -1.52 5.29
N VAL A 13 10.23 -1.08 5.82
CA VAL A 13 9.84 0.32 5.76
C VAL A 13 10.79 1.13 6.65
N GLU A 14 11.69 1.87 6.02
CA GLU A 14 12.66 2.72 6.69
C GLU A 14 12.51 4.18 6.23
N PHE A 15 12.69 5.11 7.16
CA PHE A 15 12.61 6.55 6.90
C PHE A 15 14.01 7.18 6.83
N LEU A 16 15.00 6.45 6.29
CA LEU A 16 16.38 6.89 6.15
C LEU A 16 16.57 7.96 5.06
N GLY A 17 15.56 8.18 4.22
CA GLY A 17 15.56 9.25 3.21
C GLY A 17 16.47 9.00 2.00
N GLY A 18 17.10 7.84 1.89
CA GLY A 18 17.91 7.41 0.74
C GLY A 18 17.34 6.18 0.04
N MET A 19 17.95 5.79 -1.08
CA MET A 19 17.60 4.57 -1.79
C MET A 19 17.97 3.33 -0.96
N PRO A 20 17.16 2.25 -0.98
CA PRO A 20 17.39 1.09 -0.11
C PRO A 20 18.70 0.33 -0.34
N ARG A 21 19.35 0.48 -1.50
CA ARG A 21 20.56 -0.28 -1.87
C ARG A 21 21.88 0.44 -1.56
N ASP A 22 21.89 1.76 -1.66
CA ASP A 22 23.13 2.54 -1.59
C ASP A 22 23.04 3.74 -0.61
N GLY A 23 21.86 3.98 -0.01
CA GLY A 23 21.65 5.06 0.95
C GLY A 23 21.67 6.46 0.35
N THR A 24 21.88 6.61 -0.96
CA THR A 24 21.98 7.90 -1.65
C THR A 24 20.60 8.38 -2.13
N THR A 25 20.45 9.69 -2.37
CA THR A 25 19.21 10.21 -2.98
C THR A 25 19.28 10.23 -4.51
N ARG A 26 18.12 10.36 -5.16
CA ARG A 26 17.96 10.62 -6.59
C ARG A 26 17.36 12.00 -6.87
N PHE A 27 17.10 12.76 -5.81
CA PHE A 27 16.47 14.07 -5.89
C PHE A 27 17.42 15.13 -5.33
N LEU A 28 17.58 16.21 -6.09
CA LEU A 28 18.28 17.42 -5.69
C LEU A 28 17.31 18.59 -5.84
N ASP A 29 17.45 19.60 -4.97
CA ASP A 29 16.77 20.87 -5.15
C ASP A 29 17.46 21.71 -6.25
N VAL A 30 16.93 22.90 -6.50
CA VAL A 30 17.46 23.85 -7.50
C VAL A 30 18.88 24.33 -7.18
N ASP A 31 19.28 24.27 -5.91
CA ASP A 31 20.61 24.67 -5.42
C ASP A 31 21.57 23.46 -5.33
N GLY A 32 21.14 22.27 -5.76
CA GLY A 32 21.91 21.03 -5.70
C GLY A 32 21.92 20.35 -4.32
N ARG A 33 21.08 20.77 -3.37
CA ARG A 33 20.98 20.13 -2.05
C ARG A 33 20.16 18.84 -2.13
N PRO A 34 20.55 17.78 -1.41
CA PRO A 34 19.83 16.51 -1.45
C PRO A 34 18.41 16.63 -0.87
N ILE A 35 17.43 16.10 -1.60
CA ILE A 35 16.05 15.91 -1.12
C ILE A 35 15.87 14.45 -0.77
N HIS A 36 15.27 14.15 0.38
CA HIS A 36 15.07 12.78 0.81
C HIS A 36 13.97 12.05 0.03
N HIS A 37 14.17 10.74 -0.16
CA HIS A 37 13.11 9.84 -0.58
C HIS A 37 12.09 9.60 0.54
N PHE A 38 10.84 9.33 0.15
CA PHE A 38 9.77 8.99 1.08
C PHE A 38 9.10 7.68 0.66
N PHE A 39 8.99 6.74 1.62
CA PHE A 39 8.48 5.38 1.42
C PHE A 39 9.09 4.63 0.22
N SER A 40 10.32 4.96 -0.18
CA SER A 40 11.00 4.37 -1.35
C SER A 40 10.24 4.50 -2.68
N VAL A 41 9.24 5.39 -2.75
CA VAL A 41 8.41 5.63 -3.94
C VAL A 41 8.45 7.09 -4.38
N SER A 42 8.35 8.04 -3.44
CA SER A 42 8.47 9.48 -3.71
C SER A 42 7.60 9.96 -4.90
N SER A 43 6.31 9.62 -4.90
CA SER A 43 5.40 9.78 -6.04
C SER A 43 4.96 11.22 -6.34
N PHE A 44 5.33 12.20 -5.51
CA PHE A 44 5.02 13.62 -5.73
C PHE A 44 6.05 14.32 -6.62
N SER A 45 6.49 13.61 -7.66
CA SER A 45 7.42 14.08 -8.69
C SER A 45 6.99 13.50 -10.03
N GLN A 46 7.21 14.23 -11.12
CA GLN A 46 6.92 13.74 -12.48
C GLN A 46 7.75 12.49 -12.83
N TYR A 47 8.92 12.36 -12.22
CA TYR A 47 9.80 11.21 -12.35
C TYR A 47 10.29 10.76 -10.98
N THR A 48 10.35 9.45 -10.78
CA THR A 48 10.91 8.84 -9.58
C THR A 48 11.75 7.62 -9.96
N VAL A 49 12.68 7.27 -9.09
CA VAL A 49 13.51 6.07 -9.21
C VAL A 49 13.16 5.18 -8.04
N VAL A 50 12.74 3.96 -8.33
CA VAL A 50 12.32 2.97 -7.33
C VAL A 50 13.15 1.70 -7.45
N ASP A 51 13.31 0.98 -6.35
CA ASP A 51 13.85 -0.38 -6.41
C ASP A 51 12.87 -1.31 -7.12
N ILE A 52 13.39 -2.31 -7.85
CA ILE A 52 12.54 -3.34 -8.48
C ILE A 52 11.68 -4.09 -7.46
N THR A 53 12.08 -4.15 -6.19
CA THR A 53 11.28 -4.78 -5.12
C THR A 53 10.06 -3.97 -4.69
N HIS A 54 9.98 -2.69 -5.06
CA HIS A 54 8.89 -1.77 -4.69
C HIS A 54 7.95 -1.45 -5.87
N VAL A 55 8.09 -2.15 -7.00
CA VAL A 55 7.25 -1.97 -8.19
C VAL A 55 6.59 -3.27 -8.60
N VAL A 56 5.31 -3.19 -8.95
CA VAL A 56 4.54 -4.30 -9.52
C VAL A 56 4.03 -3.86 -10.87
N LYS A 57 4.27 -4.69 -11.90
CA LYS A 57 3.73 -4.46 -13.23
C LYS A 57 2.23 -4.77 -13.22
N LEU A 58 1.42 -3.79 -13.57
CA LEU A 58 -0.02 -3.97 -13.79
C LEU A 58 -0.31 -4.35 -15.25
N ASP A 59 -1.52 -4.86 -15.46
CA ASP A 59 -2.06 -5.06 -16.79
C ASP A 59 -2.11 -3.72 -17.56
N PRO A 60 -1.64 -3.66 -18.82
CA PRO A 60 -1.67 -2.43 -19.60
C PRO A 60 -3.09 -1.87 -19.84
N ASP A 61 -4.13 -2.71 -19.78
CA ASP A 61 -5.52 -2.30 -19.97
C ASP A 61 -6.15 -1.73 -18.69
N PHE A 62 -5.42 -1.77 -17.56
CA PHE A 62 -5.91 -1.24 -16.30
C PHE A 62 -5.90 0.31 -16.30
N PRO A 63 -7.00 0.99 -15.93
CA PRO A 63 -7.04 2.46 -15.88
C PRO A 63 -6.02 3.04 -14.89
N VAL A 64 -5.05 3.79 -15.40
CA VAL A 64 -3.92 4.35 -14.62
C VAL A 64 -4.40 5.31 -13.53
N ASP A 65 -5.48 6.05 -13.78
CA ASP A 65 -6.11 6.98 -12.82
C ASP A 65 -6.65 6.28 -11.58
N LYS A 66 -7.00 4.99 -11.67
CA LYS A 66 -7.48 4.16 -10.56
C LYS A 66 -6.38 3.29 -9.95
N ALA A 67 -5.32 3.02 -10.70
CA ALA A 67 -4.23 2.15 -10.28
C ALA A 67 -3.54 2.66 -8.99
N CYS A 68 -3.44 3.98 -8.83
CA CYS A 68 -2.82 4.60 -7.67
C CYS A 68 -3.48 4.20 -6.34
N LEU A 69 -4.77 3.86 -6.34
CA LEU A 69 -5.51 3.50 -5.14
C LEU A 69 -5.11 2.12 -4.59
N LEU A 70 -4.59 1.24 -5.46
CA LEU A 70 -4.19 -0.13 -5.11
C LEU A 70 -2.88 -0.19 -4.32
N SER A 71 -2.03 0.85 -4.38
CA SER A 71 -0.69 0.80 -3.78
C SER A 71 -0.69 0.94 -2.26
N CYS A 72 -1.75 1.50 -1.66
CA CYS A 72 -1.79 1.81 -0.23
C CYS A 72 -3.18 1.59 0.38
N GLY A 73 -4.01 2.63 0.45
CA GLY A 73 -5.20 2.64 1.31
C GLY A 73 -6.24 1.56 1.02
N ILE A 74 -6.54 1.29 -0.26
CA ILE A 74 -7.58 0.30 -0.61
C ILE A 74 -7.13 -1.11 -0.28
N THR A 75 -5.92 -1.50 -0.68
CA THR A 75 -5.38 -2.83 -0.40
C THR A 75 -5.10 -3.05 1.07
N THR A 76 -4.76 -1.98 1.81
CA THR A 76 -4.68 -2.01 3.28
C THR A 76 -6.04 -2.33 3.90
N GLY A 77 -7.11 -1.68 3.43
CA GLY A 77 -8.47 -1.96 3.88
C GLY A 77 -8.93 -3.39 3.56
N LEU A 78 -8.65 -3.87 2.35
CA LEU A 78 -8.92 -5.26 1.96
C LEU A 78 -8.18 -6.26 2.86
N GLY A 79 -6.88 -6.04 3.07
CA GLY A 79 -6.07 -6.88 3.94
C GLY A 79 -6.56 -6.87 5.40
N ALA A 80 -6.99 -5.72 5.90
CA ALA A 80 -7.57 -5.61 7.24
C ALA A 80 -8.80 -6.51 7.39
N VAL A 81 -9.70 -6.55 6.39
CA VAL A 81 -10.91 -7.38 6.42
C VAL A 81 -10.59 -8.86 6.24
N CYS A 82 -9.82 -9.21 5.21
CA CYS A 82 -9.67 -10.61 4.78
C CYS A 82 -8.52 -11.35 5.45
N LYS A 83 -7.49 -10.62 5.89
CA LYS A 83 -6.22 -11.22 6.32
C LYS A 83 -5.90 -10.98 7.78
N THR A 84 -6.24 -9.80 8.31
CA THR A 84 -5.93 -9.43 9.69
C THR A 84 -7.09 -9.74 10.63
N ALA A 85 -8.29 -9.21 10.34
CA ALA A 85 -9.48 -9.40 11.16
C ALA A 85 -10.30 -10.64 10.77
N GLU A 86 -10.05 -11.20 9.57
CA GLU A 86 -10.72 -12.39 9.03
C GLU A 86 -12.25 -12.34 9.22
N VAL A 87 -12.85 -11.20 8.83
CA VAL A 87 -14.25 -10.88 9.09
C VAL A 87 -15.18 -11.94 8.48
N GLU A 88 -16.13 -12.42 9.28
CA GLU A 88 -17.10 -13.42 8.86
C GLU A 88 -18.47 -12.84 8.54
N LYS A 89 -19.27 -13.61 7.80
CA LYS A 89 -20.66 -13.25 7.53
C LYS A 89 -21.45 -13.23 8.83
N GLY A 90 -22.21 -12.16 9.05
CA GLY A 90 -22.96 -11.95 10.29
C GLY A 90 -22.14 -11.30 11.42
N SER A 91 -20.84 -11.06 11.23
CA SER A 91 -20.06 -10.29 12.22
C SER A 91 -20.52 -8.84 12.28
N THR A 92 -20.61 -8.30 13.51
CA THR A 92 -20.74 -6.86 13.76
C THR A 92 -19.35 -6.25 13.83
N VAL A 93 -19.07 -5.25 12.99
CA VAL A 93 -17.75 -4.61 12.89
C VAL A 93 -17.87 -3.13 13.27
N ALA A 94 -16.98 -2.66 14.13
CA ALA A 94 -16.81 -1.25 14.45
C ALA A 94 -15.57 -0.69 13.71
N ILE A 95 -15.71 0.49 13.09
CA ILE A 95 -14.64 1.13 12.32
C ILE A 95 -14.40 2.52 12.91
N PHE A 96 -13.16 2.76 13.32
CA PHE A 96 -12.72 4.05 13.87
C PHE A 96 -11.95 4.81 12.80
N GLY A 97 -12.57 5.86 12.25
CA GLY A 97 -12.03 6.68 11.17
C GLY A 97 -12.58 6.32 9.79
N LEU A 98 -13.11 7.32 9.09
CA LEU A 98 -13.79 7.18 7.79
C LEU A 98 -13.00 7.84 6.64
N GLY A 99 -11.67 7.76 6.70
CA GLY A 99 -10.79 8.15 5.60
C GLY A 99 -10.76 7.11 4.47
N SER A 100 -9.82 7.23 3.53
CA SER A 100 -9.70 6.32 2.37
C SER A 100 -9.63 4.84 2.77
N THR A 101 -8.80 4.49 3.75
CA THR A 101 -8.68 3.12 4.27
C THR A 101 -9.96 2.66 4.98
N GLY A 102 -10.59 3.51 5.79
CA GLY A 102 -11.82 3.17 6.52
C GLY A 102 -13.00 2.92 5.57
N LEU A 103 -13.14 3.76 4.55
CA LEU A 103 -14.14 3.55 3.49
C LEU A 103 -13.87 2.28 2.69
N ALA A 104 -12.60 1.95 2.41
CA ALA A 104 -12.25 0.68 1.77
C ALA A 104 -12.69 -0.51 2.64
N VAL A 105 -12.43 -0.48 3.96
CA VAL A 105 -12.88 -1.50 4.91
C VAL A 105 -14.40 -1.68 4.85
N ILE A 106 -15.18 -0.58 4.89
CA ILE A 106 -16.65 -0.64 4.76
C ILE A 106 -17.07 -1.34 3.47
N ASN A 107 -16.52 -0.90 2.33
CA ASN A 107 -16.87 -1.45 1.03
C ASN A 107 -16.57 -2.95 0.94
N PHE A 108 -15.42 -3.38 1.46
CA PHE A 108 -15.08 -4.80 1.47
C PHE A 108 -15.94 -5.60 2.45
N ILE A 109 -16.23 -5.11 3.65
CA ILE A 109 -17.15 -5.81 4.57
C ILE A 109 -18.51 -6.05 3.91
N LEU A 110 -19.09 -5.01 3.30
CA LEU A 110 -20.38 -5.13 2.60
C LEU A 110 -20.30 -6.13 1.46
N PHE A 111 -19.24 -6.06 0.65
CA PHE A 111 -18.99 -7.04 -0.42
C PHE A 111 -18.91 -8.47 0.12
N PHE A 112 -18.15 -8.71 1.20
CA PHE A 112 -17.98 -10.03 1.80
C PHE A 112 -19.28 -10.57 2.43
N GLN A 113 -20.04 -9.71 3.10
CA GLN A 113 -21.32 -10.08 3.70
C GLN A 113 -22.39 -10.39 2.63
N ALA A 114 -22.37 -9.67 1.50
CA ALA A 114 -23.32 -9.85 0.42
C ALA A 114 -22.95 -11.00 -0.54
N TYR A 115 -21.66 -11.20 -0.86
CA TYR A 115 -21.27 -12.03 -2.01
C TYR A 115 -20.36 -13.24 -1.72
N LEU A 116 -19.62 -13.31 -0.60
CA LEU A 116 -18.52 -14.30 -0.47
C LEU A 116 -18.68 -15.45 0.55
N LYS A 117 -19.88 -15.75 1.05
CA LYS A 117 -20.12 -17.03 1.76
C LYS A 117 -21.48 -17.61 1.36
N GLY A 118 -21.51 -18.19 0.15
CA GLY A 118 -22.64 -18.90 -0.46
C GLY A 118 -22.21 -20.02 -1.43
N SER A 119 -21.01 -20.59 -1.23
CA SER A 119 -20.51 -21.79 -1.94
C SER A 119 -20.06 -22.83 -0.93
#